data_AF-A0AAN4QA15-F1
#
_entry.id   AF-A0AAN4QA15-F1
#
_cell.length_a   1.000
_cell.length_b   1.000
_cell.length_c   1.000
_cell.angle_alpha   90.00
_cell.angle_beta   90.00
_cell.angle_gamma   90.00
#
_symmetry.space_group_name_H-M   'P 1'
#
loop_
_entity.id
_entity.type
_entity.pdbx_description
1 polymer ?
#
loop_
_entity_poly.entity_id
_entity_poly.type
_entity_poly.pdbx_seq_one_letter_code
_entity_poly.pdbx_strand_id
1 'polypeptide(L)' 'MMFAGQTRPAKEWALIQGIKWQALRMRRYRGMNWSEALGEVRRGRKPTGSTSKAA' A
#
# COMPACT_ATOMS: atom_id res chain seq x y z
N MET A 1 -3.26 -16.78 -2.73
CA MET A 1 -4.26 -15.69 -2.63
C MET A 1 -4.47 -15.15 -4.03
N MET A 2 -5.72 -14.96 -4.45
CA MET A 2 -6.03 -14.42 -5.78
C MET A 2 -6.18 -12.90 -5.68
N PHE A 3 -5.39 -12.17 -6.45
CA PHE A 3 -5.43 -10.70 -6.52
C PHE A 3 -5.14 -10.29 -7.96
N ALA A 4 -5.81 -9.25 -8.47
CA ALA A 4 -5.65 -8.80 -9.86
C ALA A 4 -5.73 -9.93 -10.92
N GLY A 5 -6.61 -10.93 -10.70
CA GLY A 5 -6.79 -12.06 -11.61
C GLY A 5 -5.70 -13.13 -11.59
N GLN A 6 -4.66 -12.98 -10.75
CA GLN A 6 -3.57 -13.96 -10.62
C GLN A 6 -3.54 -14.58 -9.21
N THR A 7 -3.32 -15.89 -9.14
CA THR A 7 -3.10 -16.60 -7.88
C THR A 7 -1.62 -16.61 -7.56
N ARG A 8 -1.23 -15.84 -6.54
CA ARG A 8 0.16 -15.80 -6.06
C ARG A 8 0.22 -15.81 -4.52
N PRO A 9 1.40 -16.05 -3.93
CA PRO A 9 1.63 -15.81 -2.52
C PRO A 9 1.42 -14.33 -2.16
N ALA A 10 0.81 -14.05 -1.01
CA ALA A 10 0.57 -12.66 -0.57
C ALA A 10 1.87 -11.85 -0.40
N LYS A 11 2.98 -12.51 -0.10
CA LYS A 11 4.32 -11.90 -0.03
C LYS A 11 4.79 -11.37 -1.38
N GLU A 12 4.50 -12.09 -2.47
CA GLU A 12 4.81 -11.61 -3.82
C GLU A 12 3.97 -10.41 -4.20
N TRP A 13 2.67 -10.43 -3.90
CA TRP A 13 1.82 -9.26 -4.10
C TRP A 13 2.28 -8.03 -3.33
N ALA A 14 2.77 -8.22 -2.10
CA ALA A 14 3.38 -7.14 -1.33
C ALA A 14 4.58 -6.53 -2.08
N LEU A 15 5.46 -7.38 -2.61
CA LEU A 15 6.64 -6.94 -3.38
C LEU A 15 6.24 -6.22 -4.67
N ILE A 16 5.28 -6.76 -5.43
CA ILE A 16 4.79 -6.17 -6.68
C ILE A 16 4.16 -4.79 -6.42
N GLN A 17 3.39 -4.64 -5.34
CA GLN A 17 2.81 -3.35 -4.94
C GLN A 17 3.79 -2.41 -4.24
N GLY A 18 5.04 -2.83 -4.00
CA GLY A 18 6.03 -2.05 -3.27
C GLY A 18 5.70 -1.84 -1.79
N ILE A 19 4.88 -2.71 -1.21
CA ILE A 19 4.50 -2.70 0.21
C ILE A 19 5.43 -3.64 0.99
N LYS A 20 5.95 -3.17 2.12
CA LYS A 20 6.67 -4.05 3.05
C LYS A 20 5.75 -5.17 3.54
N TRP A 21 6.21 -6.42 3.45
CA TRP A 21 5.44 -7.59 3.88
C TRP A 21 4.87 -7.47 5.31
N GLN A 22 5.65 -6.91 6.25
CA GLN A 22 5.16 -6.67 7.61
C GLN A 22 3.99 -5.68 7.66
N ALA A 23 4.00 -4.63 6.84
CA ALA A 23 2.89 -3.68 6.77
C ALA A 23 1.61 -4.35 6.23
N LEU A 24 1.75 -5.17 5.19
CA LEU A 24 0.63 -5.95 4.66
C LEU A 24 0.08 -6.95 5.69
N ARG A 25 0.97 -7.61 6.45
CA ARG A 25 0.61 -8.52 7.53
C ARG A 25 -0.15 -7.81 8.65
N MET A 26 0.28 -6.61 9.04
CA MET A 26 -0.42 -5.80 10.05
C MET A 26 -1.78 -5.29 9.56
N ARG A 27 -1.89 -4.89 8.29
CA ARG A 27 -3.18 -4.52 7.68
C ARG A 27 -4.15 -5.70 7.73
N ARG A 28 -3.69 -6.90 7.37
CA ARG A 28 -4.50 -8.13 7.47
C ARG A 28 -4.85 -8.54 8.89
N TYR A 29 -3.93 -8.40 9.83
CA TYR A 29 -4.19 -8.68 11.24
C TYR A 29 -5.28 -7.76 11.81
N ARG A 30 -5.37 -6.51 11.33
CA ARG A 30 -6.43 -5.56 11.67
C ARG A 30 -7.78 -5.85 11.00
N GLY A 31 -7.90 -6.97 10.26
CA GLY A 31 -9.13 -7.34 9.55
C GLY A 31 -9.35 -6.60 8.23
N MET A 32 -8.35 -5.83 7.75
CA MET A 32 -8.47 -5.05 6.52
C MET A 32 -8.59 -5.97 5.30
N ASN A 33 -9.40 -5.56 4.32
CA ASN A 33 -9.62 -6.35 3.12
C ASN A 33 -8.36 -6.36 2.26
N TRP A 34 -8.14 -7.44 1.52
CA TRP A 34 -6.94 -7.55 0.68
C TRP A 34 -6.81 -6.44 -0.36
N SER A 35 -7.93 -5.99 -0.94
CA SER A 35 -7.96 -4.87 -1.87
C SER A 35 -7.56 -3.55 -1.25
N GLU A 36 -7.91 -3.30 0.01
CA GLU A 36 -7.49 -2.11 0.75
C GLU A 36 -6.04 -2.26 1.21
N ALA A 37 -5.69 -3.45 1.71
CA ALA A 37 -4.37 -3.74 2.23
C ALA A 37 -3.28 -3.64 1.15
N LEU A 38 -3.63 -3.97 -0.10
CA LEU A 38 -2.77 -3.85 -1.29
C LEU A 38 -3.02 -2.57 -2.11
N GLY A 39 -4.16 -1.90 -1.93
CA GLY A 39 -4.61 -0.76 -2.75
C GLY A 39 -3.93 0.56 -2.41
N GLU A 40 -3.35 0.69 -1.22
CA GLU A 40 -2.75 1.94 -0.77
C GLU A 40 -1.22 1.92 -0.83
N VAL A 41 -0.69 2.01 -2.06
CA VAL A 41 0.56 2.71 -2.37
C VAL A 41 0.34 3.54 -3.65
N ARG A 42 -0.73 4.36 -3.67
CA ARG A 42 -0.54 5.65 -4.32
C ARG A 42 0.55 6.33 -3.52
N ARG A 43 1.75 6.45 -4.10
CA ARG A 43 2.79 7.39 -3.65
C ARG A 43 2.21 8.80 -3.73
N GLY A 44 1.29 9.12 -2.83
CA GLY A 44 1.03 10.48 -2.38
C GLY A 44 2.24 10.90 -1.57
N ARG A 45 3.37 11.13 -2.24
CA ARG A 45 4.15 12.31 -1.89
C ARG A 45 3.14 13.46 -2.05
N LYS A 46 2.43 13.82 -0.97
CA LYS A 46 2.05 15.22 -0.84
C LYS A 46 3.39 15.96 -0.88
N PRO A 47 3.60 16.91 -1.81
CA PRO A 47 4.70 17.84 -1.62
C PRO A 47 4.40 18.57 -0.31
N THR A 48 5.15 18.22 0.74
CA THR A 48 5.35 19.09 1.89
C THR A 48 6.00 20.35 1.37
N GLY A 49 5.18 21.35 1.05
CA GLY A 49 5.62 22.57 0.40
C GLY A 49 4.47 23.54 0.15
N SER A 50 3.72 23.89 1.21
CA SER A 50 2.88 25.08 1.20
C SER A 50 3.28 25.94 2.38
N THR A 51 4.45 26.57 2.26
CA THR A 51 4.78 27.81 2.95
C THR A 51 4.99 28.86 1.87
N SER A 52 3.90 29.40 1.35
CA SER A 52 3.93 30.72 0.72
C SER A 52 3.76 31.74 1.84
N LYS A 53 4.83 32.44 2.19
CA LYS A 53 4.73 33.76 2.82
C LYS A 53 5.49 34.72 1.90
N ALA A 54 4.71 35.47 1.13
CA ALA A 54 5.17 36.47 0.18
C ALA A 54 5.92 37.60 0.90
N ALA A 55 6.95 38.12 0.23
CA ALA A 55 7.62 39.37 0.53
C ALA A 55 6.89 40.54 -0.15
#